data_AF-A0A4Y8SIY0-F1
#
_entry.id   AF-A0A4Y8SIY0-F1
#
_cell.length_a   1.000
_cell.length_b   1.000
_cell.length_c   1.000
_cell.angle_alpha   90.00
_cell.angle_beta   90.00
_cell.angle_gamma   90.00
#
_symmetry.space_group_name_H-M   'P 1'
#
loop_
_entity.id
_entity.type
_entity.pdbx_description
1 polymer ?
#
loop_
_entity_poly.entity_id
_entity_poly.type
_entity_poly.pdbx_seq_one_letter_code
_entity_poly.pdbx_strand_id
1 'polypeptide(L)'
;MRLVFATKDLTLAGRSFEGFPLLIGPEGWPVEPAQTFLWQALIESGESLSDLTWEAYGRRLFDYFAFLDANGLAWNEESPAHGLSVLSRYRDWSSGELSLDPGTVNNRLALVVRFYRWAKQRGLITILPFGEKRVRAASHHGLLSHVARPGAENTKVSVMVRDRKRPTKFLTKDQVKVCLAADTDPSHQILFHLMVRTGLRSCEVRSFPLKYVFNPRLKKGLRAGQMISIALDPSDMHIKYDRPRTIDVPWSLMEDMWSYSLHQRAIRKSQGDGSVTALLLTNEGRHYSKDSVVDVMKSYERKCGFYVRAHMLRHTYGTYTLLALRKSKDFEGEPLLYVRDRLGHSDVQTTMIYLHLINQLEAQSVLAHEDEIDMMFMASSMRQN
;
A
#
# COMPACT_ATOMS: atom_id res chain seq x y z
N MET A 1 8.55 29.25 4.14
CA MET A 1 7.27 28.72 3.58
C MET A 1 6.45 27.90 4.59
N ARG A 2 5.14 27.69 4.35
CA ARG A 2 4.24 26.81 5.13
C ARG A 2 3.33 25.97 4.21
N LEU A 3 2.99 24.76 4.65
CA LEU A 3 1.91 23.94 4.07
C LEU A 3 0.75 23.92 5.05
N VAL A 4 -0.42 24.35 4.61
CA VAL A 4 -1.67 24.26 5.36
C VAL A 4 -2.72 23.52 4.53
N PHE A 5 -3.70 22.93 5.19
CA PHE A 5 -4.82 22.24 4.53
C PHE A 5 -6.08 23.07 4.71
N ALA A 6 -6.81 23.24 3.62
CA ALA A 6 -8.00 24.06 3.59
C ALA A 6 -9.08 23.55 4.56
N THR A 7 -9.78 24.48 5.20
CA THR A 7 -11.02 24.18 5.94
C THR A 7 -12.20 24.16 4.99
N LYS A 8 -13.41 23.94 5.54
CA LYS A 8 -14.67 24.07 4.80
C LYS A 8 -14.92 25.46 4.20
N ASP A 9 -14.19 26.46 4.68
CA ASP A 9 -14.33 27.86 4.25
C ASP A 9 -13.72 28.10 2.85
N LEU A 10 -12.85 27.20 2.37
CA LEU A 10 -12.37 27.27 0.99
C LEU A 10 -13.46 26.77 0.04
N THR A 11 -14.32 27.68 -0.38
CA THR A 11 -15.40 27.41 -1.32
C THR A 11 -15.15 28.06 -2.67
N LEU A 12 -15.21 27.28 -3.75
CA LEU A 12 -15.16 27.76 -5.14
C LEU A 12 -16.38 27.24 -5.90
N ALA A 13 -17.09 28.13 -6.58
CA ALA A 13 -18.32 27.81 -7.32
C ALA A 13 -19.35 26.99 -6.50
N GLY A 14 -19.48 27.30 -5.20
CA GLY A 14 -20.41 26.63 -4.29
C GLY A 14 -19.95 25.24 -3.79
N ARG A 15 -18.75 24.78 -4.16
CA ARG A 15 -18.16 23.52 -3.67
C ARG A 15 -17.08 23.81 -2.63
N SER A 16 -17.13 23.10 -1.50
CA SER A 16 -16.07 23.09 -0.49
C SER A 16 -14.89 22.22 -0.93
N PHE A 17 -13.68 22.71 -0.70
CA PHE A 17 -12.42 22.02 -0.94
C PHE A 17 -11.65 21.76 0.37
N GLU A 18 -12.38 21.38 1.43
CA GLU A 18 -11.80 20.94 2.70
C GLU A 18 -10.70 19.88 2.47
N GLY A 19 -9.55 20.05 3.12
CA GLY A 19 -8.37 19.18 2.97
C GLY A 19 -7.45 19.51 1.80
N PHE A 20 -7.80 20.49 0.94
CA PHE A 20 -6.96 20.86 -0.21
C PHE A 20 -5.62 21.49 0.23
N PRO A 21 -4.48 21.11 -0.37
CA PRO A 21 -3.17 21.62 0.03
C PRO A 21 -2.94 23.06 -0.44
N LEU A 22 -2.57 23.92 0.50
CA LEU A 22 -2.22 25.32 0.27
C LEU A 22 -0.74 25.55 0.62
N LEU A 23 0.05 25.89 -0.39
CA LEU A 23 1.46 26.27 -0.27
C LEU A 23 1.54 27.78 -0.05
N ILE A 24 1.95 28.20 1.15
CA ILE A 24 1.99 29.60 1.54
C ILE A 24 3.43 30.08 1.69
N GLY A 25 3.76 31.15 0.98
CA GLY A 25 5.05 31.82 1.03
C GLY A 25 5.30 32.57 2.35
N PRO A 26 6.51 33.08 2.58
CA PRO A 26 6.83 33.91 3.75
C PRO A 26 5.89 35.12 3.89
N GLU A 27 5.51 35.72 2.77
CA GLU A 27 4.62 36.89 2.68
C GLU A 27 3.12 36.58 2.88
N GLY A 28 2.77 35.34 3.24
CA GLY A 28 1.37 34.91 3.40
C GLY A 28 0.61 34.67 2.09
N TRP A 29 1.23 34.94 0.94
CA TRP A 29 0.66 34.68 -0.38
C TRP A 29 0.88 33.23 -0.85
N PRO A 30 0.01 32.69 -1.73
CA PRO A 30 0.23 31.40 -2.35
C PRO A 30 1.55 31.35 -3.12
N VAL A 31 2.25 30.21 -3.04
CA VAL A 31 3.48 30.01 -3.80
C VAL A 31 3.15 29.71 -5.25
N GLU A 32 3.25 30.71 -6.11
CA GLU A 32 3.03 30.57 -7.55
C GLU A 32 4.33 30.27 -8.31
N PRO A 33 4.27 29.45 -9.38
CA PRO A 33 3.08 28.84 -9.98
C PRO A 33 2.70 27.46 -9.39
N ALA A 34 3.31 27.08 -8.26
CA ALA A 34 3.13 25.76 -7.65
C ALA A 34 1.69 25.52 -7.17
N GLN A 35 1.07 26.54 -6.59
CA GLN A 35 -0.31 26.47 -6.14
C GLN A 35 -1.28 26.26 -7.32
N THR A 36 -1.10 27.02 -8.40
CA THR A 36 -1.88 26.83 -9.64
C THR A 36 -1.72 25.41 -10.19
N PHE A 37 -0.51 24.86 -10.20
CA PHE A 37 -0.28 23.48 -10.61
C PHE A 37 -1.04 22.47 -9.74
N LEU A 38 -1.11 22.65 -8.42
CA LEU A 38 -1.87 21.76 -7.54
C LEU A 38 -3.36 21.76 -7.89
N TRP A 39 -3.94 22.94 -8.15
CA TRP A 39 -5.32 23.05 -8.60
C TRP A 39 -5.56 22.23 -9.88
N GLN A 40 -4.73 22.41 -10.90
CA GLN A 40 -4.88 21.64 -12.14
C GLN A 40 -4.65 20.15 -11.94
N ALA A 41 -3.58 19.78 -11.22
CA ALA A 41 -3.16 18.40 -11.08
C ALA A 41 -4.12 17.56 -10.23
N LEU A 42 -4.87 18.19 -9.32
CA LEU A 42 -5.77 17.53 -8.38
C LEU A 42 -7.25 17.69 -8.70
N ILE A 43 -7.67 18.77 -9.37
CA ILE A 43 -9.09 19.09 -9.61
C ILE A 43 -9.48 18.90 -11.08
N GLU A 44 -8.61 19.28 -12.03
CA GLU A 44 -8.96 19.19 -13.46
C GLU A 44 -8.83 17.77 -14.02
N SER A 45 -8.05 16.90 -13.36
CA SER A 45 -8.09 15.48 -13.67
C SER A 45 -9.46 14.93 -13.27
N GLY A 46 -10.24 14.41 -14.22
CA GLY A 46 -11.60 13.89 -14.00
C GLY A 46 -11.72 12.67 -13.07
N GLU A 47 -10.70 12.37 -12.27
CA GLU A 47 -10.71 11.36 -11.21
C GLU A 47 -11.05 12.03 -9.87
N SER A 48 -12.01 11.46 -9.12
CA SER A 48 -12.25 11.83 -7.72
C SER A 48 -11.07 11.37 -6.86
N LEU A 49 -10.08 12.26 -6.67
CA LEU A 49 -8.92 11.98 -5.83
C LEU A 49 -9.30 12.05 -4.34
N SER A 50 -8.86 11.06 -3.57
CA SER A 50 -9.03 11.06 -2.10
C SER A 50 -8.18 12.16 -1.43
N ASP A 51 -8.58 12.60 -0.24
CA ASP A 51 -7.84 13.55 0.61
C ASP A 51 -6.39 13.11 0.87
N LEU A 52 -6.15 11.80 0.98
CA LEU A 52 -4.80 11.24 1.13
C LEU A 52 -3.91 11.51 -0.09
N THR A 53 -4.49 11.56 -1.28
CA THR A 53 -3.78 11.92 -2.51
C THR A 53 -3.48 13.40 -2.53
N TRP A 54 -4.45 14.24 -2.13
CA TRP A 54 -4.28 15.68 -1.99
C TRP A 54 -3.14 15.99 -1.02
N GLU A 55 -3.18 15.40 0.18
CA GLU A 55 -2.13 15.53 1.18
C GLU A 55 -0.77 15.08 0.65
N ALA A 56 -0.70 13.93 -0.02
CA ALA A 56 0.55 13.43 -0.58
C ALA A 56 1.14 14.36 -1.65
N TYR A 57 0.30 14.93 -2.52
CA TYR A 57 0.75 15.90 -3.53
C TYR A 57 1.22 17.19 -2.89
N GLY A 58 0.44 17.74 -1.96
CA GLY A 58 0.79 18.93 -1.19
C GLY A 58 2.12 18.79 -0.46
N ARG A 59 2.31 17.70 0.29
CA ARG A 59 3.57 17.43 1.01
C ARG A 59 4.76 17.27 0.09
N ARG A 60 4.62 16.57 -1.04
CA ARG A 60 5.72 16.36 -2.00
C ARG A 60 6.14 17.67 -2.66
N LEU A 61 5.17 18.50 -3.05
CA LEU A 61 5.46 19.79 -3.68
C LEU A 61 5.98 20.80 -2.66
N PHE A 62 5.42 20.82 -1.45
CA PHE A 62 5.93 21.61 -0.34
C PHE A 62 7.39 21.29 -0.03
N ASP A 63 7.75 20.01 0.10
CA ASP A 63 9.12 19.59 0.41
C ASP A 63 10.13 20.11 -0.62
N TYR A 64 9.75 20.09 -1.91
CA TYR A 64 10.58 20.65 -2.97
C TYR A 64 10.69 22.18 -2.91
N PHE A 65 9.57 22.90 -2.82
CA PHE A 65 9.60 24.37 -2.80
C PHE A 65 10.18 24.94 -1.50
N ALA A 66 9.96 24.28 -0.36
CA ALA A 66 10.60 24.63 0.90
C ALA A 66 12.12 24.42 0.85
N PHE A 67 12.61 23.39 0.15
CA PHE A 67 14.03 23.24 -0.14
C PHE A 67 14.56 24.41 -0.96
N LEU A 68 13.85 24.85 -2.00
CA LEU A 68 14.26 26.00 -2.80
C LEU A 68 14.30 27.30 -1.98
N ASP A 69 13.24 27.58 -1.21
CA ASP A 69 13.10 28.74 -0.31
C ASP A 69 14.25 28.79 0.71
N ALA A 70 14.53 27.66 1.37
CA ALA A 70 15.60 27.56 2.37
C ALA A 70 17.01 27.75 1.79
N ASN A 71 17.20 27.49 0.49
CA ASN A 71 18.49 27.63 -0.19
C ASN A 71 18.57 28.89 -1.07
N GLY A 72 17.56 29.76 -1.05
CA GLY A 72 17.51 30.97 -1.88
C GLY A 72 17.54 30.68 -3.39
N LEU A 73 17.02 29.53 -3.81
CA LEU A 73 17.01 29.10 -5.21
C LEU A 73 15.70 29.45 -5.89
N ALA A 74 15.77 29.99 -7.11
CA ALA A 74 14.58 30.19 -7.92
C ALA A 74 14.22 28.89 -8.65
N TRP A 75 12.95 28.50 -8.62
CA TRP A 75 12.50 27.27 -9.29
C TRP A 75 12.68 27.34 -10.81
N ASN A 76 12.60 28.53 -11.40
CA ASN A 76 12.75 28.78 -12.83
C ASN A 76 14.15 29.24 -13.24
N GLU A 77 15.15 29.10 -12.36
CA GLU A 77 16.53 29.44 -12.68
C GLU A 77 17.04 28.58 -13.85
N GLU A 78 17.48 29.24 -14.93
CA GLU A 78 18.08 28.54 -16.07
C GLU A 78 19.45 28.00 -15.67
N SER A 79 19.60 26.67 -15.63
CA SER A 79 20.87 26.04 -15.31
C SER A 79 21.76 25.97 -16.56
N PRO A 80 22.94 26.61 -16.59
CA PRO A 80 23.81 26.64 -17.78
C PRO A 80 24.40 25.26 -18.13
N ALA A 81 24.57 24.39 -17.13
CA ALA A 81 25.21 23.08 -17.27
C ALA A 81 24.21 21.92 -17.07
N HIS A 82 24.27 20.95 -17.98
CA HIS A 82 23.50 19.70 -17.87
C HIS A 82 23.92 18.94 -16.60
N GLY A 83 22.94 18.62 -15.74
CA GLY A 83 23.17 17.84 -14.51
C GLY A 83 23.38 18.67 -13.24
N LEU A 84 23.50 20.00 -13.33
CA LEU A 84 23.64 20.91 -12.17
C LEU A 84 22.38 21.72 -11.86
N SER A 85 21.23 21.28 -12.36
CA SER A 85 19.97 22.00 -12.17
C SER A 85 19.47 21.97 -10.72
N VAL A 86 18.49 22.83 -10.44
CA VAL A 86 17.78 22.86 -9.16
C VAL A 86 17.18 21.51 -8.76
N LEU A 87 16.79 20.66 -9.73
CA LEU A 87 16.33 19.29 -9.43
C LEU A 87 17.49 18.36 -9.04
N SER A 88 18.66 18.48 -9.67
CA SER A 88 19.82 17.67 -9.27
C SER A 88 20.23 18.03 -7.85
N ARG A 89 20.26 19.32 -7.49
CA ARG A 89 20.56 19.76 -6.13
C ARG A 89 19.57 19.19 -5.12
N TYR A 90 18.27 19.28 -5.41
CA TYR A 90 17.23 18.69 -4.56
C TYR A 90 17.35 17.16 -4.43
N ARG A 91 17.66 16.46 -5.53
CA ARG A 91 17.91 15.01 -5.52
C ARG A 91 19.09 14.67 -4.64
N ASP A 92 20.21 15.35 -4.82
CA ASP A 92 21.47 15.06 -4.12
C ASP A 92 21.35 15.37 -2.62
N TRP A 93 20.65 16.45 -2.28
CA TRP A 93 20.25 16.73 -0.90
C TRP A 93 19.34 15.64 -0.30
N SER A 94 18.28 15.25 -1.04
CA SER A 94 17.32 14.23 -0.58
C SER A 94 17.95 12.86 -0.39
N SER A 95 18.88 12.47 -1.28
CA SER A 95 19.53 11.16 -1.26
C SER A 95 20.80 11.13 -0.41
N GLY A 96 21.55 12.22 -0.34
CA GLY A 96 22.77 12.35 0.43
C GLY A 96 22.48 12.75 1.87
N GLU A 97 22.13 14.01 2.08
CA GLU A 97 21.97 14.60 3.42
C GLU A 97 20.82 13.97 4.22
N LEU A 98 19.64 13.83 3.60
CA LEU A 98 18.50 13.20 4.27
C LEU A 98 18.55 11.67 4.23
N SER A 99 19.43 11.08 3.40
CA SER A 99 19.56 9.63 3.23
C SER A 99 18.22 8.90 3.00
N LEU A 100 17.30 9.53 2.25
CA LEU A 100 15.97 8.97 2.00
C LEU A 100 16.02 7.75 1.08
N ASP A 101 15.05 6.85 1.25
CA ASP A 101 14.88 5.71 0.35
C ASP A 101 14.70 6.17 -1.11
N PRO A 102 15.43 5.57 -2.09
CA PRO A 102 15.36 5.96 -3.50
C PRO A 102 13.94 5.99 -4.09
N GLY A 103 13.07 5.07 -3.68
CA GLY A 103 11.67 5.05 -4.12
C GLY A 103 10.89 6.26 -3.60
N THR A 104 11.18 6.72 -2.37
CA THR A 104 10.60 7.94 -1.80
C THR A 104 11.07 9.18 -2.56
N VAL A 105 12.37 9.29 -2.83
CA VAL A 105 12.95 10.40 -3.62
C VAL A 105 12.35 10.42 -5.03
N ASN A 106 12.29 9.27 -5.70
CA ASN A 106 11.70 9.16 -7.03
C ASN A 106 10.20 9.51 -7.06
N ASN A 107 9.44 9.16 -6.03
CA ASN A 107 8.03 9.56 -5.92
C ASN A 107 7.85 11.07 -5.76
N ARG A 108 8.75 11.74 -5.04
CA ARG A 108 8.78 13.22 -4.92
C ARG A 108 9.18 13.84 -6.27
N LEU A 109 10.31 13.41 -6.83
CA LEU A 109 10.81 13.87 -8.13
C LEU A 109 9.81 13.67 -9.27
N ALA A 110 9.05 12.58 -9.28
CA ALA A 110 8.04 12.34 -10.32
C ALA A 110 6.96 13.44 -10.36
N LEU A 111 6.53 13.94 -9.20
CA LEU A 111 5.58 15.05 -9.14
C LEU A 111 6.23 16.36 -9.57
N VAL A 112 7.46 16.63 -9.13
CA VAL A 112 8.22 17.83 -9.52
C VAL A 112 8.47 17.84 -11.04
N VAL A 113 8.84 16.71 -11.63
CA VAL A 113 8.97 16.55 -13.09
C VAL A 113 7.65 16.86 -13.81
N ARG A 114 6.52 16.40 -13.27
CA ARG A 114 5.19 16.71 -13.82
C ARG A 114 4.90 18.22 -13.72
N PHE A 115 5.27 18.87 -12.62
CA PHE A 115 5.19 20.32 -12.47
C PHE A 115 6.01 21.06 -13.53
N TYR A 116 7.27 20.69 -13.76
CA TYR A 116 8.10 21.35 -14.78
C TYR A 116 7.61 21.12 -16.22
N ARG A 117 7.11 19.91 -16.54
CA ARG A 117 6.47 19.66 -17.83
C ARG A 117 5.25 20.54 -18.04
N TRP A 118 4.42 20.66 -17.00
CA TRP A 118 3.28 21.56 -16.98
C TRP A 118 3.68 23.03 -17.16
N ALA A 119 4.71 23.48 -16.42
CA ALA A 119 5.22 24.85 -16.51
C ALA A 119 5.73 25.18 -17.92
N LYS A 120 6.43 24.24 -18.57
CA LYS A 120 6.87 24.38 -19.96
C LYS A 120 5.69 24.44 -20.93
N GLN A 121 4.68 23.58 -20.77
CA GLN A 121 3.47 23.62 -21.60
C GLN A 121 2.72 24.95 -21.49
N ARG A 122 2.78 25.59 -20.32
CA ARG A 122 2.19 26.91 -20.04
C ARG A 122 3.08 28.08 -20.48
N GLY A 123 4.29 27.83 -21.00
CA GLY A 123 5.24 28.87 -21.38
C GLY A 123 5.89 29.61 -20.20
N LEU A 124 5.80 29.07 -18.98
CA LEU A 124 6.41 29.68 -17.78
C LEU A 124 7.93 29.49 -17.73
N ILE A 125 8.44 28.51 -18.48
CA ILE A 125 9.86 28.24 -18.69
C ILE A 125 10.09 27.87 -20.15
N THR A 126 11.27 28.20 -20.66
CA THR A 126 11.73 27.89 -22.02
C THR A 126 12.29 26.46 -22.11
N ILE A 127 13.10 26.07 -21.13
CA ILE A 127 13.90 24.84 -21.12
C ILE A 127 13.58 24.03 -19.86
N LEU A 128 13.54 22.69 -19.99
CA LEU A 128 13.37 21.81 -18.82
C LEU A 128 14.69 21.71 -18.04
N PRO A 129 14.66 21.72 -16.70
CA PRO A 129 15.86 21.58 -15.87
C PRO A 129 16.38 20.13 -15.81
N PHE A 130 15.98 19.25 -16.71
CA PHE A 130 16.41 17.86 -16.78
C PHE A 130 16.37 17.36 -18.21
N GLY A 131 17.27 16.42 -18.52
CA GLY A 131 17.25 15.68 -19.78
C GLY A 131 16.22 14.55 -19.76
N GLU A 132 15.61 14.31 -20.92
CA GLU A 132 14.74 13.17 -21.18
C GLU A 132 15.38 12.28 -22.24
N LYS A 133 15.49 10.98 -21.96
CA LYS A 133 15.97 9.99 -22.92
C LYS A 133 14.84 9.03 -23.22
N ARG A 134 14.52 8.85 -24.51
CA ARG A 134 13.62 7.76 -24.93
C ARG A 134 14.37 6.45 -24.78
N VAL A 135 13.81 5.55 -24.00
CA VAL A 135 14.34 4.21 -23.80
C VAL A 135 13.27 3.25 -24.25
N ARG A 136 13.64 2.18 -24.95
CA ARG A 136 12.70 1.08 -25.22
C ARG A 136 12.16 0.61 -23.86
N ALA A 137 10.83 0.61 -23.71
CA ALA A 137 10.21 0.07 -22.52
C ALA A 137 10.77 -1.34 -22.31
N ALA A 138 11.17 -1.66 -21.08
CA ALA A 138 11.59 -3.01 -20.76
C ALA A 138 10.44 -3.93 -21.17
N SER A 139 10.72 -4.85 -22.10
CA SER A 139 9.78 -5.91 -22.45
C SER A 139 9.38 -6.63 -21.17
N HIS A 140 8.09 -6.94 -21.03
CA HIS A 140 7.61 -7.71 -19.89
C HIS A 140 8.36 -9.06 -19.87
N HIS A 141 9.35 -9.23 -19.01
CA HIS A 141 9.99 -10.53 -18.81
C HIS A 141 9.02 -11.44 -18.06
N GLY A 142 8.54 -12.51 -18.70
CA GLY A 142 7.65 -13.52 -18.11
C GLY A 142 6.43 -13.87 -18.96
N LEU A 143 5.37 -14.36 -18.31
CA LEU A 143 4.17 -14.95 -18.92
C LEU A 143 3.45 -14.06 -19.96
N LEU A 144 3.63 -12.73 -19.90
CA LEU A 144 2.97 -11.75 -20.79
C LEU A 144 3.91 -11.10 -21.81
N SER A 145 5.12 -11.63 -21.98
CA SER A 145 6.10 -11.12 -22.97
C SER A 145 5.54 -11.10 -24.39
N HIS A 146 4.69 -12.07 -24.74
CA HIS A 146 4.07 -12.23 -26.05
C HIS A 146 2.89 -11.27 -26.33
N VAL A 147 2.38 -10.59 -25.29
CA VAL A 147 1.29 -9.60 -25.39
C VAL A 147 1.83 -8.17 -25.37
N ALA A 148 3.11 -7.98 -25.05
CA ALA A 148 3.76 -6.68 -25.05
C ALA A 148 3.79 -6.10 -26.47
N ARG A 149 3.26 -4.87 -26.65
CA ARG A 149 3.37 -4.15 -27.93
C ARG A 149 4.85 -3.98 -28.29
N PRO A 150 5.33 -4.56 -29.41
CA PRO A 150 6.69 -4.33 -29.86
C PRO A 150 6.90 -2.82 -30.08
N GLY A 151 7.94 -2.24 -29.47
CA GLY A 151 8.30 -0.83 -29.67
C GLY A 151 7.64 0.18 -28.74
N ALA A 152 7.02 -0.23 -27.63
CA ALA A 152 6.63 0.74 -26.59
C ALA A 152 7.87 1.51 -26.10
N GLU A 153 7.86 2.83 -26.21
CA GLU A 153 8.93 3.71 -25.72
C GLU A 153 8.54 4.28 -24.35
N ASN A 154 9.46 4.22 -23.39
CA ASN A 154 9.33 4.91 -22.11
C ASN A 154 10.32 6.07 -22.05
N THR A 155 9.85 7.24 -21.65
CA THR A 155 10.71 8.40 -21.40
C THR A 155 11.39 8.25 -20.05
N LYS A 156 12.70 8.03 -20.04
CA LYS A 156 13.52 8.02 -18.83
C LYS A 156 14.00 9.44 -18.52
N VAL A 157 13.66 9.91 -17.33
CA VAL A 157 14.10 11.22 -16.84
C VAL A 157 15.47 11.07 -16.18
N SER A 158 16.42 11.92 -16.58
CA SER A 158 17.82 11.86 -16.15
C SER A 158 18.05 12.08 -14.65
N VAL A 159 17.11 12.76 -13.97
CA VAL A 159 17.26 13.10 -12.54
C VAL A 159 16.81 11.99 -11.58
N MET A 160 16.21 10.90 -12.08
CA MET A 160 15.74 9.83 -11.19
C MET A 160 16.90 9.06 -10.57
N VAL A 161 16.75 8.72 -9.29
CA VAL A 161 17.71 7.91 -8.53
C VAL A 161 17.58 6.44 -8.91
N ARG A 162 18.70 5.73 -9.00
CA ARG A 162 18.69 4.29 -9.26
C ARG A 162 18.08 3.56 -8.06
N ASP A 163 16.88 3.04 -8.25
CA ASP A 163 16.20 2.20 -7.27
C ASP A 163 16.36 0.72 -7.64
N ARG A 164 16.76 -0.11 -6.66
CA ARG A 164 16.79 -1.57 -6.81
C ARG A 164 15.50 -2.12 -6.22
N LYS A 165 14.66 -2.74 -7.06
CA LYS A 165 13.41 -3.38 -6.59
C LYS A 165 13.73 -4.35 -5.45
N ARG A 166 13.26 -4.02 -4.25
CA ARG A 166 13.37 -4.88 -3.08
C ARG A 166 12.38 -6.05 -3.20
N PRO A 167 12.72 -7.25 -2.72
CA PRO A 167 11.78 -8.36 -2.72
C PRO A 167 10.56 -8.02 -1.87
N THR A 168 9.39 -8.44 -2.34
CA THR A 168 8.13 -8.29 -1.60
C THR A 168 8.21 -9.11 -0.31
N LYS A 169 8.03 -8.45 0.83
CA LYS A 169 8.06 -9.12 2.15
C LYS A 169 6.69 -9.70 2.50
N PHE A 170 6.69 -10.90 3.07
CA PHE A 170 5.53 -11.58 3.65
C PHE A 170 5.97 -12.40 4.87
N LEU A 171 5.03 -12.93 5.66
CA LEU A 171 5.33 -13.78 6.80
C LEU A 171 5.36 -15.25 6.37
N THR A 172 6.33 -16.02 6.86
CA THR A 172 6.32 -17.48 6.70
C THR A 172 5.21 -18.13 7.52
N LYS A 173 4.87 -19.40 7.25
CA LYS A 173 3.88 -20.13 8.05
C LYS A 173 4.24 -20.15 9.54
N ASP A 174 5.53 -20.30 9.88
CA ASP A 174 5.96 -20.34 11.28
C ASP A 174 5.92 -18.97 11.93
N GLN A 175 6.29 -17.91 11.21
CA GLN A 175 6.08 -16.53 11.68
C GLN A 175 4.60 -16.23 11.93
N VAL A 176 3.70 -16.70 11.05
CA VAL A 176 2.25 -16.57 11.29
C VAL A 176 1.84 -17.31 12.55
N LYS A 177 2.29 -18.55 12.78
CA LYS A 177 1.99 -19.29 14.03
C LYS A 177 2.46 -18.54 15.27
N VAL A 178 3.68 -17.97 15.24
CA VAL A 178 4.20 -17.15 16.35
C VAL A 178 3.31 -15.93 16.60
N CYS A 179 2.89 -15.22 15.54
CA CYS A 179 1.97 -14.10 15.69
C CYS A 179 0.60 -14.52 16.25
N LEU A 180 0.09 -15.70 15.86
CA LEU A 180 -1.18 -16.22 16.36
C LEU A 180 -1.12 -16.64 17.84
N ALA A 181 0.04 -17.09 18.31
CA ALA A 181 0.26 -17.45 19.70
C ALA A 181 0.57 -16.22 20.59
N ALA A 182 0.78 -15.04 20.01
CA ALA A 182 1.12 -13.84 20.76
C ALA A 182 -0.10 -13.33 21.55
N ASP A 183 0.06 -13.24 22.88
CA ASP A 183 -0.92 -12.59 23.74
C ASP A 183 -1.10 -11.13 23.31
N THR A 184 -2.27 -10.80 22.79
CA THR A 184 -2.56 -9.51 22.16
C THR A 184 -4.01 -9.13 22.41
N ASP A 185 -4.29 -7.83 22.34
CA ASP A 185 -5.64 -7.31 22.49
C ASP A 185 -6.63 -8.03 21.54
N PRO A 186 -7.85 -8.40 22.00
CA PRO A 186 -8.80 -9.14 21.16
C PRO A 186 -9.14 -8.45 19.84
N SER A 187 -9.22 -7.11 19.81
CA SER A 187 -9.44 -6.38 18.55
C SER A 187 -8.22 -6.43 17.64
N HIS A 188 -7.01 -6.44 18.21
CA HIS A 188 -5.78 -6.61 17.43
C HIS A 188 -5.69 -8.01 16.82
N GLN A 189 -6.13 -9.04 17.55
CA GLN A 189 -6.23 -10.41 17.04
C GLN A 189 -7.19 -10.48 15.86
N ILE A 190 -8.43 -10.00 16.00
CA ILE A 190 -9.41 -9.98 14.89
C ILE A 190 -8.88 -9.17 13.69
N LEU A 191 -8.23 -8.02 13.94
CA LEU A 191 -7.58 -7.22 12.91
C LEU A 191 -6.53 -8.03 12.15
N PHE A 192 -5.62 -8.69 12.88
CA PHE A 192 -4.57 -9.52 12.30
C PHE A 192 -5.16 -10.68 11.47
N HIS A 193 -6.15 -11.39 12.03
CA HIS A 193 -6.83 -12.49 11.37
C HIS A 193 -7.54 -12.05 10.09
N LEU A 194 -8.27 -10.95 10.10
CA LEU A 194 -8.91 -10.39 8.91
C LEU A 194 -7.87 -10.13 7.82
N MET A 195 -6.73 -9.51 8.15
CA MET A 195 -5.71 -9.20 7.15
C MET A 195 -5.04 -10.45 6.59
N VAL A 196 -4.56 -11.35 7.45
CA VAL A 196 -3.74 -12.51 7.03
C VAL A 196 -4.58 -13.66 6.43
N ARG A 197 -5.87 -13.77 6.79
CA ARG A 197 -6.75 -14.85 6.33
C ARG A 197 -7.69 -14.47 5.18
N THR A 198 -7.87 -13.17 4.90
CA THR A 198 -8.77 -12.70 3.83
C THR A 198 -8.13 -11.71 2.86
N GLY A 199 -6.90 -11.23 3.16
CA GLY A 199 -6.15 -10.34 2.30
C GLY A 199 -6.66 -8.89 2.27
N LEU A 200 -7.52 -8.49 3.21
CA LEU A 200 -8.00 -7.11 3.33
C LEU A 200 -6.85 -6.11 3.54
N ARG A 201 -6.99 -4.91 2.96
CA ARG A 201 -6.09 -3.78 3.21
C ARG A 201 -6.33 -3.21 4.60
N SER A 202 -5.33 -2.53 5.17
CA SER A 202 -5.47 -1.88 6.49
C SER A 202 -6.65 -0.89 6.56
N CYS A 203 -6.87 -0.14 5.47
CA CYS A 203 -7.98 0.80 5.38
C CYS A 203 -9.36 0.12 5.32
N GLU A 204 -9.42 -1.11 4.80
CA GLU A 204 -10.64 -1.91 4.71
C GLU A 204 -10.91 -2.57 6.07
N VAL A 205 -9.91 -3.15 6.73
CA VAL A 205 -10.10 -3.81 8.03
C VAL A 205 -10.55 -2.82 9.12
N ARG A 206 -9.97 -1.61 9.17
CA ARG A 206 -10.37 -0.59 10.16
C ARG A 206 -11.82 -0.11 10.01
N SER A 207 -12.40 -0.28 8.82
CA SER A 207 -13.77 0.15 8.50
C SER A 207 -14.69 -1.04 8.22
N PHE A 208 -14.24 -2.27 8.51
CA PHE A 208 -15.00 -3.47 8.23
C PHE A 208 -16.34 -3.45 9.00
N PRO A 209 -17.51 -3.50 8.33
CA PRO A 209 -18.80 -3.28 8.99
C PRO A 209 -19.21 -4.43 9.91
N LEU A 210 -19.82 -4.10 11.05
CA LEU A 210 -20.43 -5.10 11.93
C LEU A 210 -21.51 -5.90 11.21
N LYS A 211 -22.27 -5.28 10.29
CA LYS A 211 -23.39 -5.92 9.58
C LYS A 211 -22.98 -7.11 8.69
N TYR A 212 -21.69 -7.24 8.36
CA TYR A 212 -21.18 -8.40 7.63
C TYR A 212 -20.91 -9.61 8.53
N VAL A 213 -20.94 -9.42 9.86
CA VAL A 213 -20.67 -10.46 10.85
C VAL A 213 -21.98 -11.04 11.36
N PHE A 214 -22.06 -12.37 11.38
CA PHE A 214 -23.23 -13.12 11.84
C PHE A 214 -22.80 -14.48 12.38
N ASN A 215 -23.68 -15.14 13.14
CA ASN A 215 -23.45 -16.52 13.57
C ASN A 215 -23.57 -17.48 12.36
N PRO A 216 -22.47 -18.09 11.89
CA PRO A 216 -22.54 -18.94 10.71
C PRO A 216 -23.36 -20.23 10.95
N ARG A 217 -23.47 -20.68 12.21
CA ARG A 217 -24.27 -21.87 12.59
C ARG A 217 -25.77 -21.68 12.41
N LEU A 218 -26.26 -20.44 12.46
CA LEU A 218 -27.68 -20.12 12.35
C LEU A 218 -28.13 -19.85 10.92
N LYS A 219 -27.18 -19.71 9.98
CA LYS A 219 -27.50 -19.39 8.59
C LYS A 219 -27.73 -20.67 7.78
N LYS A 220 -28.96 -20.84 7.31
CA LYS A 220 -29.36 -21.98 6.47
C LYS A 220 -28.49 -22.04 5.20
N GLY A 221 -28.14 -23.26 4.79
CA GLY A 221 -27.36 -23.52 3.58
C GLY A 221 -25.84 -23.38 3.74
N LEU A 222 -25.34 -23.05 4.94
CA LEU A 222 -23.90 -23.06 5.20
C LEU A 222 -23.45 -24.36 5.88
N ARG A 223 -22.28 -24.88 5.47
CA ARG A 223 -21.64 -26.07 6.07
C ARG A 223 -20.49 -25.65 6.97
N ALA A 224 -20.35 -26.31 8.12
CA ALA A 224 -19.24 -26.07 9.04
C ALA A 224 -17.89 -26.25 8.32
N GLY A 225 -16.95 -25.33 8.57
CA GLY A 225 -15.60 -25.36 7.97
C GLY A 225 -15.48 -24.78 6.56
N GLN A 226 -16.59 -24.46 5.88
CA GLN A 226 -16.51 -23.88 4.53
C GLN A 226 -16.02 -22.42 4.54
N MET A 227 -15.57 -21.94 3.39
CA MET A 227 -15.32 -20.52 3.17
C MET A 227 -16.65 -19.78 2.94
N ILE A 228 -16.80 -18.61 3.56
CA ILE A 228 -17.99 -17.77 3.49
C ILE A 228 -17.67 -16.56 2.62
N SER A 229 -18.31 -16.47 1.46
CA SER A 229 -18.15 -15.32 0.57
C SER A 229 -18.91 -14.10 1.09
N ILE A 230 -18.22 -12.96 1.19
CA ILE A 230 -18.77 -11.66 1.59
C ILE A 230 -18.50 -10.67 0.46
N ALA A 231 -19.56 -10.07 -0.08
CA ALA A 231 -19.47 -8.95 -1.01
C ALA A 231 -19.18 -7.66 -0.23
N LEU A 232 -18.03 -7.05 -0.49
CA LEU A 232 -17.66 -5.77 0.08
C LEU A 232 -18.18 -4.64 -0.80
N ASP A 233 -18.89 -3.70 -0.19
CA ASP A 233 -19.49 -2.55 -0.86
C ASP A 233 -18.88 -1.23 -0.38
N PRO A 234 -18.46 -0.32 -1.28
CA PRO A 234 -17.95 1.01 -0.91
C PRO A 234 -18.94 1.88 -0.14
N SER A 235 -20.26 1.66 -0.28
CA SER A 235 -21.29 2.36 0.50
C SER A 235 -21.27 2.00 1.99
N ASP A 236 -20.70 0.84 2.33
CA ASP A 236 -20.69 0.31 3.68
C ASP A 236 -19.39 0.57 4.43
N MET A 237 -18.29 0.66 3.69
CA MET A 237 -16.94 0.71 4.24
C MET A 237 -15.97 1.41 3.31
N HIS A 238 -14.83 1.83 3.85
CA HIS A 238 -13.80 2.49 3.06
C HIS A 238 -12.98 1.47 2.25
N ILE A 239 -13.28 1.35 0.96
CA ILE A 239 -12.55 0.50 0.02
C ILE A 239 -11.62 1.36 -0.83
N LYS A 240 -10.36 0.94 -0.97
CA LYS A 240 -9.43 1.69 -1.82
C LYS A 240 -9.91 1.67 -3.27
N TYR A 241 -10.06 2.86 -3.87
CA TYR A 241 -10.58 3.10 -5.22
C TYR A 241 -12.06 2.79 -5.42
N ASP A 242 -12.83 2.60 -4.34
CA ASP A 242 -14.28 2.37 -4.37
C ASP A 242 -14.70 1.23 -5.30
N ARG A 243 -13.88 0.17 -5.38
CA ARG A 243 -14.16 -1.00 -6.21
C ARG A 243 -14.78 -2.12 -5.38
N PRO A 244 -16.08 -2.45 -5.57
CA PRO A 244 -16.69 -3.58 -4.88
C PRO A 244 -15.99 -4.88 -5.29
N ARG A 245 -15.89 -5.81 -4.34
CA ARG A 245 -15.37 -7.15 -4.60
C ARG A 245 -15.82 -8.13 -3.55
N THR A 246 -15.77 -9.40 -3.89
CA THR A 246 -16.03 -10.48 -2.94
C THR A 246 -14.71 -10.90 -2.28
N ILE A 247 -14.76 -11.13 -0.97
CA ILE A 247 -13.72 -11.84 -0.21
C ILE A 247 -14.27 -13.17 0.30
N ASP A 248 -13.37 -14.10 0.61
CA ASP A 248 -13.74 -15.36 1.23
C ASP A 248 -13.21 -15.38 2.67
N VAL A 249 -14.13 -15.54 3.62
CA VAL A 249 -13.87 -15.52 5.06
C VAL A 249 -13.98 -16.95 5.59
N PRO A 250 -12.95 -17.51 6.24
CA PRO A 250 -13.06 -18.83 6.83
C PRO A 250 -14.17 -18.91 7.88
N TRP A 251 -14.88 -20.04 7.95
CA TRP A 251 -15.92 -20.31 8.96
C TRP A 251 -15.48 -19.92 10.37
N SER A 252 -14.31 -20.39 10.82
CA SER A 252 -13.83 -20.12 12.17
C SER A 252 -13.57 -18.62 12.41
N LEU A 253 -13.10 -17.88 11.40
CA LEU A 253 -12.95 -16.43 11.54
C LEU A 253 -14.31 -15.74 11.69
N MET A 254 -15.34 -16.20 10.98
CA MET A 254 -16.69 -15.66 11.15
C MET A 254 -17.23 -15.93 12.56
N GLU A 255 -16.98 -17.12 13.12
CA GLU A 255 -17.31 -17.43 14.52
C GLU A 255 -16.54 -16.52 15.50
N ASP A 256 -15.24 -16.35 15.30
CA ASP A 256 -14.39 -15.50 16.16
C ASP A 256 -14.88 -14.05 16.12
N MET A 257 -15.17 -13.51 14.94
CA MET A 257 -15.71 -12.15 14.77
C MET A 257 -17.08 -12.00 15.43
N TRP A 258 -17.94 -13.01 15.30
CA TRP A 258 -19.27 -12.98 15.92
C TRP A 258 -19.16 -13.00 17.44
N SER A 259 -18.37 -13.90 18.00
CA SER A 259 -18.09 -13.98 19.43
C SER A 259 -17.49 -12.67 19.97
N TYR A 260 -16.49 -12.12 19.28
CA TYR A 260 -15.90 -10.83 19.61
C TYR A 260 -16.94 -9.70 19.63
N SER A 261 -17.88 -9.71 18.68
CA SER A 261 -18.90 -8.66 18.56
C SER A 261 -19.91 -8.66 19.71
N LEU A 262 -20.21 -9.83 20.28
CA LEU A 262 -21.10 -10.00 21.42
C LEU A 262 -20.45 -9.61 22.75
N HIS A 263 -19.14 -9.82 22.88
CA HIS A 263 -18.40 -9.60 24.12
C HIS A 263 -17.60 -8.29 24.06
N GLN A 264 -16.34 -8.37 23.63
CA GLN A 264 -15.39 -7.26 23.74
C GLN A 264 -15.84 -5.99 23.01
N ARG A 265 -16.46 -6.13 21.83
CA ARG A 265 -16.98 -4.99 21.09
C ARG A 265 -18.15 -4.31 21.82
N ALA A 266 -19.05 -5.09 22.41
CA ALA A 266 -20.20 -4.55 23.14
C ALA A 266 -19.74 -3.69 24.33
N ILE A 267 -18.73 -4.17 25.07
CA ILE A 267 -18.09 -3.43 26.16
C ILE A 267 -17.44 -2.13 25.66
N ARG A 268 -16.71 -2.18 24.54
CA ARG A 268 -16.09 -0.95 23.98
C ARG A 268 -17.13 0.03 23.47
N LYS A 269 -18.23 -0.46 22.89
CA LYS A 269 -19.31 0.39 22.39
C LYS A 269 -19.97 1.18 23.52
N SER A 270 -20.14 0.60 24.71
CA SER A 270 -20.74 1.32 25.85
C SER A 270 -19.84 2.42 26.42
N GLN A 271 -18.56 2.44 26.06
CA GLN A 271 -17.60 3.47 26.44
C GLN A 271 -17.50 4.62 25.43
N GLY A 272 -18.08 4.46 24.22
CA GLY A 272 -18.02 5.43 23.13
C GLY A 272 -19.28 6.29 23.00
N ASP A 273 -19.27 7.19 22.02
CA ASP A 273 -20.36 8.13 21.68
C ASP A 273 -21.51 7.50 20.85
N GLY A 274 -21.42 6.19 20.58
CA GLY A 274 -22.55 5.37 20.13
C GLY A 274 -22.77 5.26 18.61
N SER A 275 -22.10 6.05 17.77
CA SER A 275 -22.38 6.09 16.31
C SER A 275 -21.51 5.19 15.43
N VAL A 276 -20.76 4.24 16.01
CA VAL A 276 -19.78 3.44 15.25
C VAL A 276 -20.37 2.14 14.69
N THR A 277 -20.38 2.03 13.35
CA THR A 277 -20.84 0.85 12.60
C THR A 277 -19.74 -0.20 12.35
N ALA A 278 -18.46 0.17 12.50
CA ALA A 278 -17.33 -0.72 12.30
C ALA A 278 -17.31 -1.87 13.32
N LEU A 279 -16.82 -3.04 12.91
CA LEU A 279 -16.61 -4.20 13.77
C LEU A 279 -15.55 -3.89 14.84
N LEU A 280 -14.41 -3.35 14.43
CA LEU A 280 -13.28 -3.08 15.32
C LEU A 280 -13.40 -1.70 15.95
N LEU A 281 -13.28 -1.64 17.27
CA LEU A 281 -13.32 -0.40 18.07
C LEU A 281 -12.05 -0.30 18.90
N THR A 282 -11.53 0.91 19.09
CA THR A 282 -10.44 1.15 20.05
C THR A 282 -10.91 0.90 21.48
N ASN A 283 -9.99 0.89 22.44
CA ASN A 283 -10.32 0.76 23.86
C ASN A 283 -11.23 1.88 24.38
N GLU A 284 -11.32 3.00 23.66
CA GLU A 284 -12.20 4.13 24.00
C GLU A 284 -13.50 4.11 23.16
N GLY A 285 -13.82 2.99 22.52
CA GLY A 285 -15.05 2.85 21.73
C GLY A 285 -15.06 3.59 20.39
N ARG A 286 -13.93 4.13 19.94
CA ARG A 286 -13.81 4.93 18.71
C ARG A 286 -13.33 4.12 17.51
N HIS A 287 -13.36 4.74 16.32
CA HIS A 287 -12.79 4.17 15.10
C HIS A 287 -11.26 4.04 15.17
N TYR A 288 -10.72 3.01 14.51
CA TYR A 288 -9.28 2.89 14.28
C TYR A 288 -8.81 3.92 13.24
N SER A 289 -7.82 4.72 13.61
CA SER A 289 -7.14 5.61 12.67
C SER A 289 -6.15 4.82 11.79
N LYS A 290 -5.57 5.49 10.80
CA LYS A 290 -4.50 4.91 9.97
C LYS A 290 -3.28 4.53 10.82
N ASP A 291 -2.89 5.42 11.73
CA ASP A 291 -1.71 5.23 12.57
C ASP A 291 -1.94 4.15 13.62
N SER A 292 -3.16 4.01 14.12
CA SER A 292 -3.52 2.94 15.05
C SER A 292 -3.18 1.55 14.49
N VAL A 293 -3.45 1.29 13.21
CA VAL A 293 -3.10 -0.01 12.59
C VAL A 293 -1.58 -0.19 12.50
N VAL A 294 -0.81 0.87 12.24
CA VAL A 294 0.65 0.80 12.24
C VAL A 294 1.15 0.44 13.65
N ASP A 295 0.55 1.01 14.68
CA ASP A 295 0.92 0.72 16.08
C ASP A 295 0.55 -0.70 16.50
N VAL A 296 -0.59 -1.24 16.04
CA VAL A 296 -0.92 -2.66 16.21
C VAL A 296 0.18 -3.54 15.62
N MET A 297 0.61 -3.26 14.39
CA MET A 297 1.66 -4.05 13.72
C MET A 297 3.02 -3.92 14.41
N LYS A 298 3.38 -2.72 14.92
CA LYS A 298 4.57 -2.53 15.76
C LYS A 298 4.48 -3.28 17.09
N SER A 299 3.28 -3.44 17.65
CA SER A 299 3.07 -4.27 18.85
C SER A 299 3.35 -5.74 18.55
N TYR A 300 2.89 -6.28 17.42
CA TYR A 300 3.24 -7.63 16.98
C TYR A 300 4.75 -7.77 16.76
N GLU A 301 5.38 -6.80 16.10
CA GLU A 301 6.82 -6.80 15.86
C GLU A 301 7.63 -6.89 17.17
N ARG A 302 7.29 -6.07 18.17
CA ARG A 302 7.95 -6.10 19.49
C ARG A 302 7.75 -7.44 20.22
N LYS A 303 6.57 -8.04 20.12
CA LYS A 303 6.26 -9.31 20.80
C LYS A 303 6.85 -10.53 20.10
N CYS A 304 6.91 -10.53 18.78
CA CYS A 304 7.34 -11.69 17.98
C CYS A 304 8.82 -11.66 17.61
N GLY A 305 9.49 -10.50 17.74
CA GLY A 305 10.93 -10.35 17.44
C GLY A 305 11.26 -10.22 15.95
N PHE A 306 10.27 -9.99 15.08
CA PHE A 306 10.49 -9.77 13.64
C PHE A 306 9.52 -8.76 13.07
N TYR A 307 9.88 -8.15 11.94
CA TYR A 307 9.07 -7.13 11.29
C TYR A 307 7.67 -7.64 10.90
N VAL A 308 6.65 -6.98 11.43
CA VAL A 308 5.25 -7.18 11.02
C VAL A 308 4.70 -5.87 10.50
N ARG A 309 4.13 -5.91 9.29
CA ARG A 309 3.49 -4.75 8.64
C ARG A 309 2.20 -5.21 7.96
N ALA A 310 1.22 -4.32 7.91
CA ALA A 310 -0.08 -4.54 7.25
C ALA A 310 0.03 -5.17 5.85
N HIS A 311 0.90 -4.62 4.99
CA HIS A 311 1.08 -5.15 3.64
C HIS A 311 1.70 -6.55 3.60
N MET A 312 2.55 -6.91 4.59
CA MET A 312 3.11 -8.25 4.68
C MET A 312 2.01 -9.29 4.92
N LEU A 313 1.01 -8.99 5.75
CA LEU A 313 -0.13 -9.89 6.01
C LEU A 313 -0.95 -10.13 4.75
N ARG A 314 -1.22 -9.07 3.98
CA ARG A 314 -1.91 -9.19 2.70
C ARG A 314 -1.12 -10.00 1.68
N HIS A 315 0.20 -9.81 1.61
CA HIS A 315 1.05 -10.63 0.74
C HIS A 315 1.11 -12.08 1.22
N THR A 316 1.12 -12.31 2.53
CA THR A 316 1.06 -13.65 3.14
C THR A 316 -0.18 -14.40 2.69
N TYR A 317 -1.36 -13.76 2.76
CA TYR A 317 -2.60 -14.30 2.22
C TYR A 317 -2.47 -14.61 0.72
N GLY A 318 -2.03 -13.64 -0.08
CA GLY A 318 -1.93 -13.80 -1.54
C GLY A 318 -1.01 -14.95 -1.96
N THR A 319 0.17 -15.03 -1.35
CA THR A 319 1.17 -16.08 -1.62
C THR A 319 0.64 -17.46 -1.24
N TYR A 320 0.14 -17.64 -0.01
CA TYR A 320 -0.29 -18.97 0.45
C TYR A 320 -1.61 -19.43 -0.16
N THR A 321 -2.53 -18.50 -0.46
CA THR A 321 -3.77 -18.84 -1.18
C THR A 321 -3.45 -19.29 -2.59
N LEU A 322 -2.59 -18.55 -3.32
CA LEU A 322 -2.18 -18.96 -4.66
C LEU A 322 -1.46 -20.31 -4.64
N LEU A 323 -0.58 -20.53 -3.66
CA LEU A 323 0.11 -21.82 -3.48
C LEU A 323 -0.88 -22.97 -3.23
N ALA A 324 -1.86 -22.77 -2.35
CA ALA A 324 -2.86 -23.79 -2.03
C ALA A 324 -3.74 -24.13 -3.25
N LEU A 325 -4.20 -23.10 -3.98
CA LEU A 325 -5.03 -23.29 -5.16
C LEU A 325 -4.28 -24.00 -6.29
N ARG A 326 -3.01 -23.65 -6.54
CA ARG A 326 -2.18 -24.34 -7.55
C ARG A 326 -1.90 -25.81 -7.21
N LYS A 327 -1.91 -26.17 -5.91
CA LYS A 327 -1.73 -27.55 -5.45
C LYS A 327 -3.04 -28.34 -5.36
N SER A 328 -4.18 -27.66 -5.34
CA SER A 328 -5.49 -28.29 -5.26
C SER A 328 -5.85 -28.92 -6.61
N LYS A 329 -6.18 -30.21 -6.61
CA LYS A 329 -6.67 -30.91 -7.80
C LYS A 329 -8.15 -30.63 -8.09
N ASP A 330 -8.88 -30.19 -7.08
CA ASP A 330 -10.34 -29.97 -7.13
C ASP A 330 -10.70 -28.52 -7.47
N PHE A 331 -9.71 -27.63 -7.56
CA PHE A 331 -9.97 -26.24 -7.90
C PHE A 331 -10.19 -26.09 -9.40
N GLU A 332 -11.43 -25.75 -9.78
CA GLU A 332 -11.80 -25.40 -11.15
C GLU A 332 -11.65 -23.89 -11.36
N GLY A 333 -10.82 -23.51 -12.34
CA GLY A 333 -10.59 -22.11 -12.72
C GLY A 333 -9.11 -21.73 -12.73
N GLU A 334 -8.81 -20.44 -12.90
CA GLU A 334 -7.43 -19.94 -12.92
C GLU A 334 -7.02 -19.35 -11.56
N PRO A 335 -6.11 -20.01 -10.80
CA PRO A 335 -5.73 -19.60 -9.45
C PRO A 335 -5.25 -18.15 -9.35
N LEU A 336 -4.50 -17.67 -10.34
CA LEU A 336 -3.97 -16.30 -10.33
C LEU A 336 -5.09 -15.26 -10.44
N LEU A 337 -6.10 -15.52 -11.28
CA LEU A 337 -7.26 -14.63 -11.45
C LEU A 337 -8.14 -14.65 -10.21
N TYR A 338 -8.34 -15.81 -9.59
CA TYR A 338 -9.07 -15.91 -8.33
C TYR A 338 -8.43 -15.03 -7.24
N VAL A 339 -7.11 -15.13 -7.04
CA VAL A 339 -6.41 -14.32 -6.04
C VAL A 339 -6.44 -12.82 -6.39
N ARG A 340 -6.29 -12.47 -7.68
CA ARG A 340 -6.42 -11.08 -8.16
C ARG A 340 -7.76 -10.48 -7.75
N ASP A 341 -8.85 -11.23 -7.96
CA ASP A 341 -10.21 -10.75 -7.74
C ASP A 341 -10.51 -10.60 -6.25
N ARG A 342 -10.11 -11.57 -5.41
CA ARG A 342 -10.25 -11.47 -3.94
C ARG A 342 -9.43 -10.32 -3.35
N LEU A 343 -8.26 -10.05 -3.89
CA LEU A 343 -7.43 -8.92 -3.49
C LEU A 343 -7.92 -7.59 -4.07
N GLY A 344 -8.70 -7.58 -5.15
CA GLY A 344 -9.11 -6.36 -5.84
C GLY A 344 -7.92 -5.64 -6.48
N HIS A 345 -7.09 -6.39 -7.22
CA HIS A 345 -6.06 -5.82 -8.08
C HIS A 345 -6.65 -5.48 -9.44
N SER A 346 -6.46 -4.25 -9.91
CA SER A 346 -6.91 -3.79 -11.23
C SER A 346 -6.13 -4.41 -12.38
N ASP A 347 -4.91 -4.87 -12.10
CA ASP A 347 -3.98 -5.45 -13.05
C ASP A 347 -3.46 -6.78 -12.49
N VAL A 348 -3.56 -7.83 -13.30
CA VAL A 348 -3.04 -9.17 -12.97
C VAL A 348 -1.52 -9.17 -12.76
N GLN A 349 -0.78 -8.24 -13.38
CA GLN A 349 0.66 -8.09 -13.17
C GLN A 349 1.00 -7.78 -11.71
N THR A 350 0.11 -7.07 -11.01
CA THR A 350 0.26 -6.80 -9.56
C THR A 350 0.16 -8.09 -8.75
N THR A 351 -0.59 -9.09 -9.23
CA THR A 351 -0.73 -10.41 -8.59
C THR A 351 0.41 -11.35 -8.97
N MET A 352 1.01 -11.19 -10.16
CA MET A 352 2.14 -12.03 -10.62
C MET A 352 3.35 -11.99 -9.69
N ILE A 353 3.47 -10.97 -8.83
CA ILE A 353 4.51 -10.92 -7.79
C ILE A 353 4.51 -12.19 -6.91
N TYR A 354 3.35 -12.82 -6.70
CA TYR A 354 3.21 -14.01 -5.87
C TYR A 354 3.76 -15.26 -6.54
N LEU A 355 3.82 -15.32 -7.88
CA LEU A 355 4.43 -16.44 -8.59
C LEU A 355 5.91 -16.55 -8.26
N HIS A 356 6.61 -15.42 -8.21
CA HIS A 356 8.03 -15.40 -7.84
C HIS A 356 8.23 -15.82 -6.38
N LEU A 357 7.37 -15.37 -5.46
CA LEU A 357 7.46 -15.74 -4.04
C LEU A 357 7.19 -17.24 -3.82
N ILE A 358 6.25 -17.83 -4.55
CA ILE A 358 5.99 -19.27 -4.51
C ILE A 358 7.21 -20.04 -4.98
N ASN A 359 7.80 -19.67 -6.13
CA ASN A 359 8.98 -20.35 -6.64
C ASN A 359 10.15 -20.26 -5.64
N GLN A 360 10.31 -19.14 -4.93
CA GLN A 360 11.30 -19.00 -3.87
C GLN A 360 11.02 -19.93 -2.68
N LEU A 361 9.76 -20.06 -2.24
CA LEU A 361 9.37 -20.98 -1.16
C LEU A 361 9.60 -22.43 -1.54
N GLU A 362 9.27 -22.80 -2.78
CA GLU A 362 9.47 -24.17 -3.28
C GLU A 362 10.97 -24.48 -3.39
N ALA A 363 11.78 -23.55 -3.90
CA ALA A 363 13.23 -23.71 -3.93
C ALA A 363 13.84 -23.87 -2.52
N GLN A 364 13.40 -23.06 -1.56
CA GLN A 364 13.83 -23.19 -0.15
C GLN A 364 13.45 -24.55 0.45
N SER A 365 12.27 -25.07 0.10
CA SER A 365 11.83 -26.39 0.56
C SER A 365 12.65 -27.53 -0.03
N VAL A 366 13.12 -27.39 -1.27
CA VAL A 366 14.02 -28.38 -1.91
C VAL A 366 15.39 -28.35 -1.26
N LEU A 367 15.97 -27.16 -1.06
CA LEU A 367 17.28 -27.02 -0.40
C LEU A 367 17.28 -27.58 1.03
N ALA A 368 16.23 -27.31 1.81
CA ALA A 368 16.11 -27.85 3.16
C ALA A 368 16.02 -29.39 3.16
N HIS A 369 15.41 -29.99 2.14
CA HIS A 369 15.35 -31.43 1.98
C HIS A 369 16.72 -32.02 1.60
N GLU A 370 17.49 -31.33 0.75
CA GLU A 370 18.86 -31.71 0.41
C GLU A 370 19.77 -31.66 1.65
N ASP A 371 19.66 -30.60 2.47
CA ASP A 371 20.40 -30.48 3.74
C ASP A 371 20.05 -31.63 4.71
N GLU A 372 18.76 -32.01 4.82
CA GLU A 372 18.33 -33.15 5.63
C GLU A 372 18.93 -34.48 5.13
N ILE A 373 18.96 -34.68 3.80
CA ILE A 373 19.57 -35.85 3.17
C ILE A 373 21.08 -35.89 3.47
N ASP A 374 21.79 -34.78 3.28
CA ASP A 374 23.22 -34.68 3.54
C ASP A 374 23.54 -34.95 5.02
N MET A 375 22.73 -34.43 5.95
CA MET A 375 22.86 -34.75 7.37
C MET A 375 22.70 -36.25 7.67
N MET A 376 21.80 -36.95 6.98
CA MET A 376 21.65 -38.41 7.12
C MET A 376 22.91 -39.16 6.66
N PHE A 377 23.53 -38.74 5.56
CA PHE A 377 24.74 -39.37 5.03
C PHE A 377 26.01 -39.02 5.84
N MET A 378 26.11 -37.80 6.39
CA MET A 378 27.19 -37.44 7.32
C MET A 378 27.12 -38.23 8.63
N ALA A 379 25.91 -38.45 9.17
CA ALA A 379 25.71 -39.24 10.39
C ALA A 379 26.03 -40.73 10.23
N SER A 380 26.03 -41.25 8.99
CA SER A 380 26.47 -42.61 8.67
C SER A 380 28.00 -42.72 8.58
N SER A 381 28.69 -41.68 8.12
CA SER A 381 30.15 -41.63 8.04
C SER A 381 30.80 -41.52 9.43
N MET A 382 30.16 -40.84 10.38
CA MET A 382 30.65 -40.75 11.77
C MET A 382 30.49 -42.04 12.59
N ARG A 383 29.71 -43.03 12.13
CA ARG A 383 29.55 -44.33 12.83
C ARG A 383 30.53 -45.40 12.35
N GLN A 384 31.39 -45.10 11.38
CA GLN A 384 32.39 -46.03 10.85
C GLN A 384 33.84 -45.68 11.24
N ASN A 385 34.04 -44.69 12.12
CA ASN A 385 35.34 -44.35 12.71
C ASN A 385 35.39 -44.70 14.20
#